data_AF-A0A7K4BFM8-F1
#
_entry.id   AF-A0A7K4BFM8-F1
#
_cell.length_a   1.000
_cell.length_b   1.000
_cell.length_c   1.000
_cell.angle_alpha   90.00
_cell.angle_beta   90.00
_cell.angle_gamma   90.00
#
_symmetry.space_group_name_H-M   'P 1'
#
loop_
_entity.id
_entity.type
_entity.pdbx_description
1 polymer ?
#
loop_
_entity_poly.entity_id
_entity_poly.type
_entity_poly.pdbx_seq_one_letter_code
_entity_poly.pdbx_strand_id
1 'polypeptide(L)'
;HVIIEAEGGDYTYYSRVSSFTGIPAVLGMPFHEYMWRGDEGRIGERTADLRMIYEQPSRSIDLARKYNATLLYVGVEERDRYTVSLPVGALELIYDAEGVQVYRIPEQA
;
A
#
# COMPACT_ATOMS: atom_id res chain seq x y z
N HIS A 1 2.75 -0.39 13.09
CA HIS A 1 2.53 0.21 11.77
C HIS A 1 2.15 -0.86 10.77
N VAL A 2 1.34 -0.50 9.77
CA VAL A 2 1.08 -1.27 8.55
C VAL A 2 1.27 -0.28 7.40
N ILE A 3 1.98 -0.71 6.35
CA ILE A 3 2.30 0.12 5.19
C ILE A 3 1.46 -0.28 3.98
N ILE A 4 1.02 0.74 3.24
CA ILE A 4 0.49 0.61 1.90
C ILE A 4 1.66 0.89 0.96
N GLU A 5 2.04 -0.11 0.18
CA GLU A 5 2.99 -0.03 -0.92
C GLU A 5 2.42 -0.81 -2.11
N ALA A 6 2.97 -0.61 -3.31
CA ALA A 6 2.50 -1.32 -4.49
C ALA A 6 2.79 -2.82 -4.42
N GLU A 7 1.86 -3.59 -4.98
CA GLU A 7 2.06 -5.00 -5.33
C GLU A 7 2.35 -5.14 -6.83
N GLY A 8 3.19 -6.10 -7.19
CA GLY A 8 3.49 -6.43 -8.58
C GLY A 8 3.90 -7.89 -8.77
N GLY A 9 3.42 -8.76 -7.90
CA GLY A 9 3.78 -10.18 -7.89
C GLY A 9 5.14 -10.49 -7.23
N ASP A 10 5.43 -11.78 -7.13
CA ASP A 10 6.54 -12.34 -6.38
C ASP A 10 7.89 -12.15 -7.07
N TYR A 11 8.96 -12.01 -6.28
CA TYR A 11 10.35 -11.88 -6.75
C TYR A 11 10.58 -10.70 -7.70
N THR A 12 9.76 -9.67 -7.56
CA THR A 12 9.91 -8.40 -8.25
C THR A 12 10.48 -7.35 -7.28
N TYR A 13 10.65 -6.11 -7.76
CA TYR A 13 11.07 -4.99 -6.91
C TYR A 13 9.89 -4.35 -6.12
N TYR A 14 8.70 -4.94 -6.22
CA TYR A 14 7.54 -4.64 -5.39
C TYR A 14 7.69 -5.29 -3.99
N SER A 15 6.90 -4.84 -3.01
CA SER A 15 7.01 -5.26 -1.60
C SER A 15 8.37 -5.00 -0.92
N ARG A 16 9.25 -4.21 -1.54
CA ARG A 16 10.60 -3.96 -1.03
C ARG A 16 10.58 -3.20 0.30
N VAL A 17 9.63 -2.30 0.51
CA VAL A 17 9.63 -1.43 1.69
C VAL A 17 9.35 -2.28 2.92
N SER A 18 8.30 -3.10 2.89
CA SER A 18 8.03 -4.06 3.97
C SER A 18 9.16 -5.08 4.14
N SER A 19 9.72 -5.60 3.04
CA SER A 19 10.81 -6.59 3.09
C SER A 19 12.08 -6.06 3.77
N PHE A 20 12.48 -4.81 3.50
CA PHE A 20 13.71 -4.23 4.06
C PHE A 20 13.51 -3.55 5.42
N THR A 21 12.29 -3.12 5.76
CA THR A 21 12.02 -2.42 7.03
C THR A 21 11.44 -3.33 8.11
N GLY A 22 10.85 -4.47 7.75
CA GLY A 22 10.07 -5.32 8.64
C GLY A 22 8.69 -4.73 9.00
N ILE A 23 8.28 -3.60 8.43
CA ILE A 23 6.93 -3.06 8.59
C ILE A 23 5.98 -3.93 7.74
N PRO A 24 4.93 -4.53 8.32
CA PRO A 24 4.01 -5.37 7.54
C PRO A 24 3.25 -4.55 6.49
N ALA A 25 3.14 -5.07 5.26
CA ALA A 25 2.33 -4.50 4.20
C ALA A 25 0.89 -5.05 4.21
N VAL A 26 -0.03 -4.33 3.54
CA VAL A 26 -1.38 -4.84 3.24
C VAL A 26 -1.31 -6.13 2.41
N LEU A 27 -0.42 -6.13 1.41
CA LEU A 27 -0.10 -7.28 0.57
C LEU A 27 1.39 -7.22 0.21
N GLY A 28 2.13 -8.26 0.58
CA GLY A 28 3.52 -8.44 0.18
C GLY A 28 3.58 -9.22 -1.14
N MET A 29 4.24 -10.38 -1.11
CA MET A 29 4.34 -11.32 -2.23
C MET A 29 3.04 -12.15 -2.35
N PRO A 30 2.15 -11.86 -3.31
CA PRO A 30 0.82 -12.46 -3.36
C PRO A 30 0.81 -13.99 -3.41
N PHE A 31 1.72 -14.60 -4.18
CA PHE A 31 1.75 -16.06 -4.32
C PHE A 31 2.39 -16.75 -3.10
N HIS A 32 3.40 -16.15 -2.45
CA HIS A 32 3.89 -16.65 -1.15
C HIS A 32 2.83 -16.52 -0.06
N GLU A 33 2.12 -15.39 0.03
CA GLU A 33 1.02 -15.26 1.01
C GLU A 33 -0.05 -16.32 0.78
N TYR A 34 -0.41 -16.58 -0.48
CA TYR A 34 -1.32 -17.67 -0.83
C TYR A 34 -0.78 -19.04 -0.41
N MET A 35 0.45 -19.41 -0.81
CA MET A 35 1.05 -20.71 -0.50
C MET A 35 1.07 -21.00 1.01
N TRP A 36 1.25 -19.96 1.84
CA TRP A 36 1.35 -20.11 3.29
C TRP A 36 0.00 -20.00 4.02
N ARG A 37 -0.99 -19.32 3.43
CA ARG A 37 -2.28 -19.03 4.09
C ARG A 37 -3.47 -19.75 3.47
N GLY A 38 -3.34 -20.26 2.24
CA GLY A 38 -4.33 -21.06 1.53
C GLY A 38 -5.56 -20.31 1.01
N ASP A 39 -5.59 -18.96 1.04
CA ASP A 39 -6.77 -18.16 0.76
C ASP A 39 -6.55 -17.18 -0.41
N GLU A 40 -6.82 -17.63 -1.63
CA GLU A 40 -6.69 -16.82 -2.86
C GLU A 40 -7.68 -15.64 -2.90
N GLY A 41 -8.89 -15.83 -2.36
CA GLY A 41 -9.96 -14.83 -2.40
C GLY A 41 -9.52 -13.53 -1.71
N ARG A 42 -8.81 -13.66 -0.58
CA ARG A 42 -8.26 -12.51 0.15
C ARG A 42 -7.11 -11.81 -0.57
N ILE A 43 -6.39 -12.50 -1.45
CA ILE A 43 -5.32 -11.90 -2.25
C ILE A 43 -5.91 -11.00 -3.35
N GLY A 44 -6.91 -11.50 -4.07
CA GLY A 44 -7.61 -10.72 -5.10
C GLY A 44 -8.28 -9.47 -4.53
N GLU A 45 -8.93 -9.59 -3.38
CA GLU A 45 -9.55 -8.47 -2.67
C GLU A 45 -8.51 -7.40 -2.27
N ARG A 46 -7.40 -7.79 -1.63
CA ARG A 46 -6.34 -6.86 -1.22
C ARG A 46 -5.68 -6.18 -2.41
N THR A 47 -5.49 -6.91 -3.51
CA THR A 47 -4.95 -6.37 -4.76
C THR A 47 -5.84 -5.27 -5.32
N ALA A 48 -7.16 -5.51 -5.37
CA ALA A 48 -8.13 -4.52 -5.81
C ALA A 48 -8.19 -3.31 -4.86
N ASP A 49 -8.14 -3.55 -3.56
CA ASP A 49 -8.16 -2.49 -2.55
C ASP A 49 -6.91 -1.61 -2.63
N LEU A 50 -5.71 -2.18 -2.82
CA LEU A 50 -4.48 -1.40 -3.04
C LEU A 50 -4.62 -0.47 -4.24
N ARG A 51 -5.12 -0.98 -5.38
CA ARG A 51 -5.37 -0.13 -6.55
C ARG A 51 -6.34 1.00 -6.22
N MET A 52 -7.46 0.71 -5.56
CA MET A 52 -8.43 1.74 -5.19
C MET A 52 -7.85 2.76 -4.22
N ILE A 53 -6.98 2.35 -3.29
CA ILE A 53 -6.26 3.27 -2.41
C ILE A 53 -5.43 4.26 -3.21
N TYR A 54 -4.69 3.80 -4.23
CA TYR A 54 -3.84 4.68 -5.04
C TYR A 54 -4.60 5.49 -6.10
N GLU A 55 -5.73 5.00 -6.62
CA GLU A 55 -6.40 5.59 -7.79
C GLU A 55 -7.72 6.31 -7.45
N GLN A 56 -8.30 6.11 -6.26
CA GLN A 56 -9.60 6.66 -5.89
C GLN A 56 -9.55 7.43 -4.55
N PRO A 57 -9.28 8.75 -4.56
CA PRO A 57 -9.12 9.56 -3.35
C PRO A 57 -10.25 9.43 -2.33
N SER A 58 -11.50 9.28 -2.80
CA SER A 58 -12.67 9.14 -1.95
C SER A 58 -12.75 7.81 -1.18
N ARG A 59 -11.98 6.80 -1.59
CA ARG A 59 -11.93 5.48 -0.94
C ARG A 59 -10.64 5.22 -0.19
N SER A 60 -9.58 5.98 -0.46
CA SER A 60 -8.23 5.71 0.05
C SER A 60 -8.16 5.61 1.57
N ILE A 61 -8.77 6.55 2.30
CA ILE A 61 -8.70 6.58 3.77
C ILE A 61 -9.49 5.42 4.39
N ASP A 62 -10.68 5.14 3.89
CA ASP A 62 -11.53 4.07 4.44
C ASP A 62 -10.93 2.68 4.19
N LEU A 63 -10.35 2.46 3.00
CA LEU A 63 -9.63 1.22 2.69
C LEU A 63 -8.32 1.10 3.47
N ALA A 64 -7.57 2.20 3.63
CA ALA A 64 -6.38 2.19 4.48
C ALA A 64 -6.73 1.78 5.93
N ARG A 65 -7.82 2.33 6.47
CA ARG A 65 -8.34 2.01 7.81
C ARG A 65 -8.81 0.56 7.93
N LYS A 66 -9.44 0.00 6.90
CA LYS A 66 -9.81 -1.44 6.86
C LYS A 66 -8.62 -2.35 7.19
N TYR A 67 -7.40 -1.95 6.81
CA TYR A 67 -6.17 -2.72 7.07
C TYR A 67 -5.36 -2.23 8.27
N ASN A 68 -5.87 -1.27 9.05
CA ASN A 68 -5.12 -0.57 10.10
C ASN A 68 -3.80 0.03 9.58
N ALA A 69 -3.77 0.44 8.30
CA ALA A 69 -2.62 1.09 7.71
C ALA A 69 -2.41 2.48 8.31
N THR A 70 -1.15 2.78 8.58
CA THR A 70 -0.71 4.06 9.19
C THR A 70 0.27 4.80 8.30
N LEU A 71 0.82 4.13 7.28
CA LEU A 71 1.77 4.67 6.34
C LEU A 71 1.31 4.37 4.92
N LEU A 72 1.40 5.36 4.03
CA LEU A 72 1.22 5.20 2.60
C LEU A 72 2.50 5.65 1.89
N TYR A 73 3.11 4.74 1.15
CA TYR A 73 4.35 4.96 0.42
C TYR A 73 4.04 5.25 -1.05
N VAL A 74 4.77 6.19 -1.67
CA VAL A 74 4.67 6.50 -3.11
C VAL A 74 6.07 6.71 -3.69
N GLY A 75 6.55 5.73 -4.44
CA GLY A 75 7.82 5.76 -5.18
C GLY A 75 7.62 5.60 -6.69
N VAL A 76 8.65 5.07 -7.36
CA VAL A 76 8.63 4.81 -8.82
C VAL A 76 7.62 3.71 -9.15
N GLU A 77 7.57 2.67 -8.35
CA GLU A 77 6.82 1.44 -8.56
C GLU A 77 5.32 1.67 -8.35
N GLU A 78 4.94 2.47 -7.36
CA GLU A 78 3.55 2.91 -7.19
C GLU A 78 3.06 3.75 -8.37
N ARG A 79 3.93 4.61 -8.92
CA ARG A 79 3.61 5.45 -10.08
C ARG A 79 3.61 4.69 -11.41
N ASP A 80 4.41 3.65 -11.51
CA ASP A 80 4.40 2.73 -12.66
C ASP A 80 3.14 1.86 -12.66
N ARG A 81 2.76 1.35 -11.48
CA ARG A 81 1.67 0.38 -11.34
C ARG A 81 0.28 0.99 -11.31
N TYR A 82 0.15 2.22 -10.82
CA TYR A 82 -1.13 2.88 -10.56
C TYR A 82 -1.18 4.30 -11.12
N THR A 83 -2.38 4.76 -11.48
CA THR A 83 -2.62 6.20 -11.73
C THR A 83 -2.79 6.91 -10.39
N VAL A 84 -1.68 7.26 -9.75
CA VAL A 84 -1.68 7.80 -8.38
C VAL A 84 -2.49 9.10 -8.28
N SER A 85 -3.57 9.04 -7.51
CA SER A 85 -4.48 10.13 -7.17
C SER A 85 -4.87 9.97 -5.71
N LEU A 86 -4.25 10.78 -4.84
CA LEU A 86 -4.38 10.68 -3.38
C LEU A 86 -5.16 11.87 -2.80
N PRO A 87 -5.88 11.68 -1.68
CA PRO A 87 -6.54 12.78 -0.97
C PRO A 87 -5.50 13.55 -0.14
N VAL A 88 -4.60 14.28 -0.79
CA VAL A 88 -3.44 14.93 -0.14
C VAL A 88 -3.81 15.88 1.01
N GLY A 89 -5.01 16.48 1.00
CA GLY A 89 -5.49 17.31 2.11
C GLY A 89 -5.92 16.52 3.36
N ALA A 90 -6.11 15.21 3.25
CA ALA A 90 -6.46 14.30 4.34
C ALA A 90 -5.27 13.45 4.80
N LEU A 91 -4.09 13.62 4.20
CA LEU A 91 -2.87 12.88 4.52
C LEU A 91 -1.82 13.85 5.05
N GLU A 92 -1.00 13.41 6.02
CA GLU A 92 0.15 14.18 6.48
C GLU A 92 1.39 13.71 5.72
N LEU A 93 2.01 14.58 4.91
CA LEU A 93 3.28 14.29 4.25
C LEU A 93 4.41 14.32 5.29
N ILE A 94 5.06 13.19 5.53
CA ILE A 94 6.13 13.04 6.54
C ILE A 94 7.53 12.82 5.94
N TYR A 95 7.61 12.57 4.64
CA TYR A 95 8.85 12.44 3.88
C TYR A 95 8.62 12.82 2.42
N ASP A 96 9.52 13.61 1.85
CA ASP A 96 9.53 13.96 0.43
C ASP A 96 10.97 14.22 -0.04
N ALA A 97 11.58 13.22 -0.66
CA ALA A 97 12.92 13.33 -1.25
C ALA A 97 13.15 12.23 -2.29
N GLU A 98 14.00 12.53 -3.28
CA GLU A 98 14.46 11.57 -4.29
C GLU A 98 13.33 10.83 -5.03
N GLY A 99 12.20 11.51 -5.27
CA GLY A 99 11.03 10.93 -5.95
C GLY A 99 10.18 10.02 -5.08
N VAL A 100 10.50 9.91 -3.79
CA VAL A 100 9.72 9.15 -2.80
C VAL A 100 8.96 10.10 -1.90
N GLN A 101 7.66 9.81 -1.73
CA GLN A 101 6.81 10.46 -0.74
C GLN A 101 6.27 9.43 0.23
N VAL A 102 6.29 9.74 1.52
CA VAL A 102 5.65 8.91 2.56
C VAL A 102 4.64 9.78 3.30
N TYR A 103 3.44 9.26 3.39
CA TYR A 103 2.33 9.91 4.06
C TYR A 103 1.96 9.13 5.33
N ARG A 104 1.69 9.86 6.42
CA ARG A 104 0.98 9.32 7.58
C ARG A 104 -0.52 9.39 7.31
N ILE A 105 -1.20 8.28 7.59
CA ILE A 105 -2.65 8.17 7.50
C ILE A 105 -3.25 8.56 8.86
N PRO A 106 -4.25 9.47 8.92
CA PRO A 106 -4.85 9.87 10.19
C PRO A 106 -5.53 8.71 10.90
N GLU A 107 -5.32 8.62 12.21
CA GLU A 107 -6.07 7.71 13.08
C GLU A 107 -7.57 8.04 13.06
N GLN A 108 -8.41 7.08 13.45
CA GLN A 108 -9.82 7.39 13.72
C GLN A 108 -9.87 8.21 15.02
N ALA A 109 -10.59 9.34 14.98
CA ALA A 109 -10.89 10.13 16.18
C ALA A 109 -11.80 9.35 17.14
#